data_AF-A0AAD9FGU4-F1
#
_entry.id   AF-A0AAD9FGU4-F1
#
_cell.length_a   1.000
_cell.length_b   1.000
_cell.length_c   1.000
_cell.angle_alpha   90.00
_cell.angle_beta   90.00
_cell.angle_gamma   90.00
#
_symmetry.space_group_name_H-M   'P 1'
#
loop_
_entity.id
_entity.type
_entity.pdbx_description
1 polymer ?
#
loop_
_entity_poly.entity_id
_entity_poly.type
_entity_poly.pdbx_seq_one_letter_code
_entity_poly.pdbx_strand_id
1 'polypeptide(L)'
;MKGRNMVCLTKSRSVSDSSRTMRIRHGTKVQHHSKPISKIHFIFIFLLLIFTPRVDSSWWYIGALGARVICDNIPGLVNKQRQLCQRHPDLMQSIGEGAKEWIKECQHQFRNHRWNCSTLDRDHTVFGRVMLRSSREAAFVYAISSAGVVYAITRACSQGELKICNCDGQKRGQASDDRGNFDWGGCSDNINYGIKFAKAFVDARERMVKDARALMNLHNNAAVVWQ
;
A
#
# COMPACT_ATOMS: atom_id res chain seq x y z
N MET A 1 9.91 6.07 -30.39
CA MET A 1 9.07 5.42 -29.37
C MET A 1 8.11 6.46 -28.81
N LYS A 2 6.82 6.39 -29.18
CA LYS A 2 5.79 7.34 -28.72
C LYS A 2 5.26 6.88 -27.34
N GLY A 3 5.67 7.57 -26.28
CA GLY A 3 5.13 7.38 -24.93
C GLY A 3 3.96 8.35 -24.69
N ARG A 4 2.79 7.79 -24.41
CA ARG A 4 1.51 8.51 -24.24
C ARG A 4 1.50 9.23 -22.89
N ASN A 5 1.09 10.51 -22.90
CA ASN A 5 0.73 11.24 -21.69
C ASN A 5 -0.47 10.57 -21.04
N MET A 6 -0.27 9.95 -19.89
CA MET A 6 -1.33 9.35 -19.08
C MET A 6 -1.83 10.41 -18.09
N VAL A 7 -2.78 11.23 -18.53
CA VAL A 7 -3.55 12.12 -17.65
C VAL A 7 -4.68 11.27 -17.06
N CYS A 8 -4.58 10.93 -15.77
CA CYS A 8 -5.70 10.31 -15.06
C CYS A 8 -6.65 11.40 -14.54
N LEU A 9 -7.74 11.62 -15.28
CA LEU A 9 -8.92 12.37 -14.83
C LEU A 9 -9.79 11.53 -13.88
N THR A 10 -10.53 12.24 -13.04
CA THR A 10 -11.21 11.86 -11.78
C THR A 10 -12.45 10.96 -11.93
N LYS A 11 -12.86 10.32 -10.81
CA LYS A 11 -14.29 10.27 -10.42
C LYS A 11 -14.49 10.04 -8.92
N SER A 12 -14.89 11.08 -8.19
CA SER A 12 -15.44 10.95 -6.83
C SER A 12 -16.95 10.72 -6.91
N ARG A 13 -17.46 9.67 -6.26
CA ARG A 13 -18.91 9.43 -6.08
C ARG A 13 -19.32 9.95 -4.71
N SER A 14 -20.17 10.97 -4.69
CA SER A 14 -20.97 11.36 -3.53
C SER A 14 -22.08 10.34 -3.32
N VAL A 15 -22.23 9.84 -2.08
CA VAL A 15 -23.40 9.05 -1.67
C VAL A 15 -24.42 10.02 -1.10
N SER A 16 -25.57 10.11 -1.76
CA SER A 16 -26.70 10.95 -1.38
C SER A 16 -27.50 10.30 -0.25
N ASP A 17 -27.79 11.09 0.78
CA ASP A 17 -28.65 10.78 1.90
C ASP A 17 -30.12 10.64 1.45
N SER A 18 -30.80 9.59 1.89
CA SER A 18 -32.19 9.30 1.52
C SER A 18 -33.08 9.45 2.75
N SER A 19 -33.56 10.68 2.97
CA SER A 19 -34.64 10.95 3.93
C SER A 19 -35.91 10.20 3.54
N ARG A 20 -36.46 9.40 4.46
CA ARG A 20 -37.75 8.71 4.32
C ARG A 20 -38.83 9.47 5.08
N THR A 21 -39.85 9.91 4.35
CA THR A 21 -41.09 10.54 4.85
C THR A 21 -41.92 9.59 5.71
N MET A 22 -42.36 10.09 6.87
CA MET A 22 -43.22 9.38 7.82
C MET A 22 -44.70 9.50 7.40
N ARG A 23 -45.40 8.37 7.25
CA ARG A 23 -46.84 8.30 6.94
C ARG A 23 -47.60 8.03 8.25
N ILE A 24 -48.51 8.93 8.62
CA ILE A 24 -49.34 8.83 9.83
C ILE A 24 -50.42 7.74 9.62
N ARG A 25 -50.52 6.79 10.56
CA ARG A 25 -51.67 5.88 10.72
C ARG A 25 -52.26 6.11 12.11
N HIS A 26 -53.57 6.37 12.15
CA HIS A 26 -54.37 6.45 13.37
C HIS A 26 -54.78 5.05 13.85
N GLY A 27 -54.69 4.83 15.17
CA GLY A 27 -55.59 3.96 15.93
C GLY A 27 -55.11 2.54 16.22
N THR A 28 -54.66 2.29 17.45
CA THR A 28 -55.33 1.44 18.47
C THR A 28 -54.53 1.52 19.79
N LYS A 29 -55.20 1.84 20.90
CA LYS A 29 -54.60 1.84 22.25
C LYS A 29 -54.22 0.41 22.64
N VAL A 30 -52.92 0.14 22.76
CA VAL A 30 -52.40 -1.07 23.41
C VAL A 30 -52.20 -0.75 24.90
N GLN A 31 -52.87 -1.52 25.77
CA GLN A 31 -52.64 -1.45 27.22
C GLN A 31 -51.21 -1.88 27.54
N HIS A 32 -50.40 -0.95 28.04
CA HIS A 32 -49.08 -1.24 28.61
C HIS A 32 -49.26 -1.88 29.99
N HIS A 33 -49.09 -3.20 30.08
CA HIS A 33 -48.76 -3.84 31.35
C HIS A 33 -47.25 -3.69 31.59
N SER A 34 -46.88 -2.69 32.39
CA SER A 34 -45.53 -2.55 32.93
C SER A 34 -45.28 -3.67 33.95
N LYS A 35 -44.55 -4.71 33.54
CA LYS A 35 -44.01 -5.69 34.49
C LYS A 35 -42.97 -4.99 35.36
N PRO A 36 -42.96 -5.19 36.70
CA PRO A 36 -41.94 -4.61 37.55
C PRO A 36 -40.60 -5.24 37.18
N ILE A 37 -39.69 -4.44 36.61
CA ILE A 37 -38.31 -4.84 36.36
C ILE A 37 -37.69 -5.09 37.73
N SER A 38 -37.47 -6.36 38.05
CA SER A 38 -36.94 -6.81 39.34
C SER A 38 -35.59 -6.14 39.61
N LYS A 39 -35.42 -5.56 40.81
CA LYS A 39 -34.17 -4.96 41.29
C LYS A 39 -32.97 -5.92 41.19
N ILE A 40 -33.25 -7.22 41.14
CA ILE A 40 -32.27 -8.29 40.94
C ILE A 40 -31.57 -8.17 39.57
N HIS A 41 -32.27 -7.74 38.51
CA HIS A 41 -31.65 -7.55 37.20
C HIS A 41 -30.64 -6.40 37.20
N PHE A 42 -30.95 -5.31 37.91
CA PHE A 42 -30.01 -4.19 38.06
C PHE A 42 -28.78 -4.58 38.87
N ILE A 43 -28.94 -5.37 39.94
CA ILE A 43 -27.83 -5.89 40.74
C ILE A 43 -26.98 -6.86 39.91
N PHE A 44 -27.60 -7.72 39.10
CA PHE A 44 -26.88 -8.67 38.24
C PHE A 44 -26.09 -7.95 37.13
N ILE A 45 -26.66 -6.89 36.53
CA ILE A 45 -25.97 -6.05 35.54
C ILE A 45 -24.82 -5.26 36.20
N PHE A 46 -25.03 -4.72 37.40
CA PHE A 46 -23.99 -3.98 38.13
C PHE A 46 -22.85 -4.92 38.58
N LEU A 47 -23.16 -6.13 39.03
CA LEU A 47 -22.18 -7.17 39.32
C LEU A 47 -21.42 -7.61 38.06
N LEU A 48 -22.10 -7.78 36.92
CA LEU A 48 -21.43 -8.10 35.65
C LEU A 48 -20.45 -6.99 35.22
N LEU A 49 -20.80 -5.71 35.43
CA LEU A 49 -19.90 -4.58 35.13
C LEU A 49 -18.73 -4.45 36.12
N ILE A 50 -18.89 -4.91 37.36
CA ILE A 50 -17.81 -4.95 38.36
C ILE A 50 -16.88 -6.17 38.13
N PHE A 51 -17.44 -7.29 37.65
CA PHE A 51 -16.70 -8.54 37.41
C PHE A 51 -16.11 -8.68 36.01
N THR A 52 -16.46 -7.82 35.04
CA THR A 52 -15.63 -7.72 33.83
C THR A 52 -14.29 -7.14 34.24
N PRO A 53 -13.17 -7.87 34.13
CA PRO A 53 -11.86 -7.25 34.27
C PRO A 53 -11.82 -6.06 33.31
N ARG A 54 -11.16 -4.97 33.68
CA ARG A 54 -10.81 -3.92 32.73
C ARG A 54 -10.05 -4.59 31.59
N VAL A 55 -10.74 -4.98 30.53
CA VAL A 55 -10.15 -5.21 29.23
C VAL A 55 -9.81 -3.80 28.76
N ASP A 56 -8.61 -3.35 29.12
CA ASP A 56 -7.94 -2.27 28.39
C ASP A 56 -7.84 -2.78 26.96
N SER A 57 -8.89 -2.47 26.21
CA SER A 57 -9.17 -2.95 24.88
C SER A 57 -8.13 -2.28 24.02
N SER A 58 -6.97 -2.89 23.98
CA SER A 58 -5.84 -2.38 23.26
C SER A 58 -6.05 -2.80 21.82
N TRP A 59 -7.06 -2.21 21.18
CA TRP A 59 -7.35 -2.38 19.76
C TRP A 59 -6.10 -2.10 18.91
N TRP A 60 -5.21 -1.24 19.41
CA TRP A 60 -3.88 -1.00 18.88
C TRP A 60 -2.95 -2.22 18.94
N TYR A 61 -3.01 -3.06 19.99
CA TYR A 61 -2.26 -4.32 20.04
C TYR A 61 -2.75 -5.32 19.01
N ILE A 62 -4.05 -5.42 18.73
CA ILE A 62 -4.58 -6.34 17.71
C ILE A 62 -4.06 -5.96 16.30
N GLY A 63 -4.08 -4.67 15.97
CA GLY A 63 -3.54 -4.17 14.69
C GLY A 63 -2.01 -4.34 14.57
N ALA A 64 -1.27 -4.01 15.63
CA ALA A 64 0.18 -4.14 15.64
C ALA A 64 0.65 -5.60 15.62
N LEU A 65 -0.04 -6.50 16.32
CA LEU A 65 0.22 -7.94 16.28
C LEU A 65 -0.13 -8.52 14.91
N GLY A 66 -1.25 -8.09 14.30
CA GLY A 66 -1.63 -8.52 12.94
C GLY A 66 -0.57 -8.18 11.90
N ALA A 67 -0.07 -6.93 11.89
CA ALA A 67 0.99 -6.51 10.99
C ALA A 67 2.30 -7.30 11.19
N ARG A 68 2.71 -7.54 12.44
CA ARG A 68 3.89 -8.35 12.75
C ARG A 68 3.77 -9.77 12.22
N VAL A 69 2.66 -10.44 12.51
CA VAL A 69 2.42 -11.82 12.06
C VAL A 69 2.46 -11.90 10.53
N ILE A 70 1.82 -10.97 9.81
CA ILE A 70 1.85 -10.96 8.34
C ILE A 70 3.29 -10.79 7.84
N CYS A 71 4.00 -9.77 8.33
CA CYS A 71 5.36 -9.45 7.89
C CYS A 71 6.39 -10.55 8.20
N ASP A 72 6.19 -11.32 9.27
CA ASP A 72 7.06 -12.42 9.66
C ASP A 72 6.84 -13.66 8.78
N ASN A 73 5.64 -13.83 8.23
CA ASN A 73 5.29 -14.93 7.32
C ASN A 73 5.64 -14.68 5.85
N ILE A 74 6.05 -13.48 5.45
CA ILE A 74 6.48 -13.22 4.05
C ILE A 74 7.84 -13.92 3.82
N PRO A 75 7.91 -14.89 2.89
CA PRO A 75 9.15 -15.60 2.61
C PRO A 75 10.16 -14.67 1.92
N GLY A 76 11.43 -14.81 2.28
CA GLY A 76 12.51 -14.08 1.62
C GLY A 76 12.64 -12.60 2.01
N LEU A 77 11.96 -12.10 3.04
CA LEU A 77 12.30 -10.78 3.60
C LEU A 77 13.50 -10.85 4.54
N VAL A 78 14.46 -9.92 4.37
CA VAL A 78 15.55 -9.71 5.34
C VAL A 78 15.07 -8.89 6.54
N ASN A 79 15.81 -8.92 7.65
CA ASN A 79 15.44 -8.23 8.90
C ASN A 79 15.06 -6.75 8.69
N LYS A 80 15.82 -6.03 7.85
CA LYS A 80 15.52 -4.62 7.55
C LYS A 80 14.21 -4.44 6.78
N GLN A 81 13.89 -5.35 5.84
CA GLN A 81 12.62 -5.34 5.12
C GLN A 81 11.45 -5.69 6.05
N ARG A 82 11.63 -6.65 6.97
CA ARG A 82 10.61 -6.98 7.98
C ARG A 82 10.31 -5.78 8.88
N GLN A 83 11.34 -5.06 9.34
CA GLN A 83 11.13 -3.83 10.12
C GLN A 83 10.37 -2.75 9.35
N LEU A 84 10.66 -2.58 8.05
CA LEU A 84 9.93 -1.64 7.20
C LEU A 84 8.47 -2.08 6.99
N CYS A 85 8.24 -3.37 6.74
CA CYS A 85 6.92 -3.97 6.62
C CYS A 85 6.09 -3.76 7.90
N GLN A 86 6.67 -4.05 9.07
CA GLN A 86 5.99 -3.91 10.36
C GLN A 86 5.65 -2.45 10.70
N ARG A 87 6.48 -1.51 10.24
CA ARG A 87 6.24 -0.06 10.44
C ARG A 87 5.20 0.50 9.45
N HIS A 88 5.12 -0.09 8.27
CA HIS A 88 4.28 0.39 7.17
C HIS A 88 3.55 -0.78 6.47
N PRO A 89 2.63 -1.46 7.18
CA PRO A 89 1.93 -2.62 6.64
C PRO A 89 0.97 -2.27 5.49
N ASP A 90 0.46 -1.04 5.46
CA ASP A 90 -0.36 -0.48 4.39
C ASP A 90 0.42 -0.37 3.07
N LEU A 91 1.67 0.10 3.12
CA LEU A 91 2.55 0.14 1.95
C LEU A 91 2.79 -1.25 1.35
N MET A 92 2.84 -2.29 2.19
CA MET A 92 3.15 -3.65 1.73
C MET A 92 2.07 -4.25 0.83
N GLN A 93 0.81 -3.84 1.02
CA GLN A 93 -0.26 -4.22 0.11
C GLN A 93 -0.03 -3.63 -1.28
N SER A 94 0.19 -2.31 -1.38
CA SER A 94 0.48 -1.63 -2.64
C SER A 94 1.76 -2.18 -3.30
N ILE A 95 2.79 -2.48 -2.52
CA ILE A 95 4.03 -3.10 -3.00
C ILE A 95 3.78 -4.50 -3.59
N GLY A 96 2.91 -5.30 -2.96
CA GLY A 96 2.49 -6.61 -3.48
C GLY A 96 1.72 -6.52 -4.80
N GLU A 97 0.95 -5.46 -5.01
CA GLU A 97 0.27 -5.18 -6.28
C GLU A 97 1.25 -4.70 -7.35
N GLY A 98 2.13 -3.76 -7.00
CA GLY A 98 3.22 -3.30 -7.85
C GLY A 98 4.13 -4.43 -8.32
N ALA A 99 4.37 -5.40 -7.44
CA ALA A 99 5.05 -6.65 -7.74
C ALA A 99 4.42 -7.40 -8.93
N LYS A 100 3.10 -7.60 -8.89
CA LYS A 100 2.36 -8.28 -9.96
C LYS A 100 2.39 -7.48 -11.26
N GLU A 101 2.32 -6.16 -11.16
CA GLU A 101 2.33 -5.28 -12.34
C GLU A 101 3.67 -5.28 -13.06
N TRP A 102 4.80 -5.14 -12.34
CA TRP A 102 6.11 -5.15 -12.99
C TRP A 102 6.46 -6.53 -13.57
N ILE A 103 6.04 -7.62 -12.94
CA ILE A 103 6.24 -8.97 -13.48
C ILE A 103 5.50 -9.11 -14.81
N LYS A 104 4.24 -8.66 -14.89
CA LYS A 104 3.48 -8.63 -16.14
C LYS A 104 4.17 -7.79 -17.20
N GLU A 105 4.70 -6.64 -16.83
CA GLU A 105 5.44 -5.78 -17.75
C GLU A 105 6.73 -6.45 -18.24
N CYS A 106 7.48 -7.11 -17.36
CA CYS A 106 8.67 -7.85 -17.72
C CYS A 106 8.36 -8.99 -18.71
N GLN A 107 7.31 -9.77 -18.44
CA GLN A 107 6.82 -10.81 -19.35
C GLN A 107 6.37 -10.22 -20.68
N HIS A 108 5.69 -9.07 -20.64
CA HIS A 108 5.25 -8.38 -21.85
C HIS A 108 6.43 -7.93 -22.73
N GLN A 109 7.46 -7.32 -22.14
CA GLN A 109 8.66 -6.86 -22.84
C GLN A 109 9.43 -8.04 -23.46
N PHE A 110 9.51 -9.17 -22.75
CA PHE A 110 10.30 -10.33 -23.17
C PHE A 110 9.48 -11.46 -23.83
N ARG A 111 8.20 -11.23 -24.17
CA ARG A 111 7.28 -12.26 -24.69
C ARG A 111 7.77 -13.05 -25.91
N ASN A 112 8.60 -12.43 -26.74
CA ASN A 112 9.15 -13.03 -27.97
C ASN A 112 10.64 -13.40 -27.84
N HIS A 113 11.20 -13.36 -26.63
CA HIS A 113 12.58 -13.73 -26.36
C HIS A 113 12.68 -15.16 -25.84
N ARG A 114 13.87 -15.78 -26.01
CA ARG A 114 14.15 -17.13 -25.47
C ARG A 114 13.99 -17.19 -23.95
N TRP A 115 14.40 -16.13 -23.27
CA TRP A 115 14.05 -15.88 -21.87
C TRP A 115 12.89 -14.89 -21.86
N ASN A 116 11.73 -15.30 -21.35
CA ASN A 116 10.46 -14.57 -21.44
C ASN A 116 10.00 -13.97 -20.11
N CYS A 117 10.90 -13.86 -19.13
CA CYS A 117 10.60 -13.39 -17.78
C CYS A 117 9.49 -14.18 -17.05
N SER A 118 9.27 -15.45 -17.40
CA SER A 118 8.44 -16.34 -16.59
C SER A 118 9.10 -16.51 -15.21
N THR A 119 8.52 -15.90 -14.18
CA THR A 119 8.85 -16.22 -12.80
C THR A 119 8.62 -17.71 -12.61
N LEU A 120 9.62 -18.46 -12.14
CA LEU A 120 9.42 -19.87 -11.79
C LEU A 120 8.25 -19.91 -10.80
N ASP A 121 7.16 -20.59 -11.12
CA ASP A 121 5.92 -20.69 -10.33
C ASP A 121 6.12 -21.14 -8.86
N ARG A 122 7.35 -21.47 -8.48
CA ARG A 122 7.75 -21.97 -7.15
C ARG A 122 8.53 -20.97 -6.31
N ASP A 123 8.92 -19.82 -6.86
CA ASP A 123 9.69 -18.82 -6.12
C ASP A 123 8.79 -17.63 -5.74
N HIS A 124 8.12 -17.76 -4.59
CA HIS A 124 7.29 -16.69 -4.02
C HIS A 124 8.12 -15.46 -3.57
N THR A 125 9.44 -15.49 -3.75
CA THR A 125 10.34 -14.43 -3.32
C THR A 125 10.46 -13.32 -4.38
N VAL A 126 9.40 -12.52 -4.53
CA VAL A 126 9.43 -11.34 -5.42
C VAL A 126 10.52 -10.32 -5.03
N PHE A 127 11.00 -10.38 -3.79
CA PHE A 127 12.08 -9.55 -3.23
C PHE A 127 13.33 -10.36 -2.81
N GLY A 128 13.45 -11.61 -3.31
CA GLY A 128 14.59 -12.49 -3.11
C GLY A 128 15.79 -12.17 -4.01
N ARG A 129 16.77 -13.07 -4.09
CA ARG A 129 17.78 -13.01 -5.17
C ARG A 129 17.09 -13.42 -6.47
N VAL A 130 16.43 -12.46 -7.12
CA VAL A 130 15.50 -12.71 -8.24
C VAL A 130 16.17 -13.46 -9.41
N MET A 131 17.49 -13.34 -9.55
CA MET A 131 18.30 -14.16 -10.47
C MET A 131 19.61 -14.57 -9.78
N LEU A 132 20.05 -15.82 -9.98
CA LEU A 132 21.30 -16.36 -9.42
C LEU A 132 22.54 -16.04 -10.28
N ARG A 133 22.36 -15.85 -11.59
CA ARG A 133 23.45 -15.51 -12.52
C ARG A 133 23.49 -14.01 -12.76
N SER A 134 24.69 -13.42 -12.90
CA SER A 134 24.82 -12.03 -13.38
C SER A 134 24.61 -12.04 -14.89
N SER A 135 23.55 -11.41 -15.37
CA SER A 135 23.21 -11.32 -16.79
C SER A 135 22.49 -10.00 -17.10
N ARG A 136 22.32 -9.69 -18.40
CA ARG A 136 21.59 -8.49 -18.83
C ARG A 136 20.12 -8.56 -18.44
N GLU A 137 19.54 -9.75 -18.47
CA GLU A 137 18.18 -10.05 -18.04
C GLU A 137 18.03 -9.80 -16.54
N ALA A 138 19.01 -10.23 -15.72
CA ALA A 138 19.01 -9.95 -14.29
C ALA A 138 19.06 -8.43 -14.02
N ALA A 139 19.90 -7.68 -14.75
CA ALA A 139 19.97 -6.23 -14.60
C ALA A 139 18.62 -5.55 -14.90
N PHE A 140 17.94 -5.99 -15.96
CA PHE A 140 16.59 -5.52 -16.29
C PHE A 140 15.59 -5.81 -15.17
N VAL A 141 15.60 -7.04 -14.62
CA VAL A 141 14.69 -7.44 -13.54
C VAL A 141 14.89 -6.59 -12.27
N TYR A 142 16.13 -6.32 -11.87
CA TYR A 142 16.41 -5.45 -10.72
C TYR A 142 15.90 -4.01 -10.99
N ALA A 143 16.12 -3.47 -12.19
CA ALA A 143 15.64 -2.14 -12.54
C ALA A 143 14.09 -2.05 -12.57
N ILE A 144 13.41 -2.97 -13.26
CA ILE A 144 11.95 -2.94 -13.41
C ILE A 144 11.22 -3.27 -12.10
N SER A 145 11.80 -4.13 -11.24
CA SER A 145 11.23 -4.42 -9.92
C SER A 145 11.32 -3.22 -8.98
N SER A 146 12.46 -2.52 -8.97
CA SER A 146 12.61 -1.24 -8.28
C SER A 146 11.59 -0.21 -8.79
N ALA A 147 11.43 -0.12 -10.12
CA ALA A 147 10.43 0.72 -10.77
C ALA A 147 9.00 0.41 -10.31
N GLY A 148 8.64 -0.87 -10.27
CA GLY A 148 7.32 -1.33 -9.85
C GLY A 148 6.99 -0.92 -8.42
N VAL A 149 7.97 -0.99 -7.52
CA VAL A 149 7.81 -0.54 -6.12
C VAL A 149 7.61 0.96 -6.05
N VAL A 150 8.43 1.76 -6.76
CA VAL A 150 8.26 3.23 -6.80
C VAL A 150 6.88 3.58 -7.34
N TYR A 151 6.52 3.03 -8.51
CA TYR A 151 5.26 3.29 -9.19
C TYR A 151 4.03 2.97 -8.33
N ALA A 152 4.02 1.80 -7.69
CA ALA A 152 2.89 1.39 -6.86
C ALA A 152 2.72 2.29 -5.63
N ILE A 153 3.81 2.66 -4.97
CA ILE A 153 3.76 3.57 -3.82
C ILE A 153 3.27 4.95 -4.27
N THR A 154 3.85 5.52 -5.32
CA THR A 154 3.50 6.87 -5.78
C THR A 154 2.05 6.97 -6.20
N ARG A 155 1.55 5.94 -6.90
CA ARG A 155 0.15 5.84 -7.33
C ARG A 155 -0.81 5.72 -6.15
N ALA A 156 -0.51 4.83 -5.21
CA ALA A 156 -1.35 4.66 -4.02
C ALA A 156 -1.39 5.94 -3.16
N CYS A 157 -0.28 6.67 -3.07
CA CYS A 157 -0.21 7.98 -2.42
C CYS A 157 -1.09 9.03 -3.12
N SER A 158 -1.04 9.13 -4.45
CA SER A 158 -1.83 10.14 -5.18
C SER A 158 -3.31 9.81 -5.27
N GLN A 159 -3.66 8.53 -5.17
CA GLN A 159 -5.05 8.06 -5.07
C GLN A 159 -5.64 8.21 -3.66
N GLY A 160 -4.81 8.55 -2.66
CA GLY A 160 -5.24 8.70 -1.27
C GLY A 160 -5.51 7.37 -0.57
N GLU A 161 -4.97 6.26 -1.08
CA GLU A 161 -5.10 4.93 -0.48
C GLU A 161 -4.23 4.77 0.77
N LEU A 162 -3.14 5.53 0.84
CA LEU A 162 -2.15 5.49 1.91
C LEU A 162 -2.18 6.77 2.74
N LYS A 163 -2.30 6.63 4.06
CA LYS A 163 -2.36 7.79 4.98
C LYS A 163 -0.99 8.40 5.28
N ILE A 164 0.07 7.63 5.04
CA ILE A 164 1.43 8.03 5.44
C ILE A 164 2.11 8.99 4.46
N CYS A 165 1.57 9.10 3.25
CA CYS A 165 2.10 9.95 2.19
C CYS A 165 1.00 10.85 1.63
N ASN A 166 1.42 11.88 0.91
CA ASN A 166 0.54 12.89 0.32
C ASN A 166 1.00 13.17 -1.12
N CYS A 167 0.13 13.79 -1.92
CA CYS A 167 0.52 14.34 -3.22
C CYS A 167 1.72 15.28 -3.10
N ASP A 168 2.47 15.42 -4.19
CA ASP A 168 3.57 16.36 -4.27
C ASP A 168 3.09 17.80 -4.02
N GLY A 169 3.67 18.43 -3.00
CA GLY A 169 3.35 19.81 -2.65
C GLY A 169 4.09 20.85 -3.46
N GLN A 170 5.13 20.46 -4.20
CA GLN A 170 5.91 21.38 -5.04
C GLN A 170 5.17 21.77 -6.33
N LYS A 171 4.18 20.96 -6.74
CA LYS A 171 3.41 21.16 -7.97
C LYS A 171 1.97 21.55 -7.63
N ARG A 172 1.80 22.71 -7.03
CA ARG A 172 0.50 23.29 -6.66
C ARG A 172 0.48 24.79 -6.93
N GLY A 173 -0.69 25.30 -7.32
CA GLY A 173 -0.89 26.74 -7.56
C GLY A 173 -0.29 27.20 -8.88
N GLN A 174 -0.08 28.51 -9.01
CA GLN A 174 0.38 29.11 -10.26
C GLN A 174 1.88 28.88 -10.45
N ALA A 175 2.26 28.50 -11.67
CA ALA A 175 3.63 28.38 -12.13
C ALA A 175 3.76 29.04 -13.52
N SER A 176 5.00 29.20 -13.98
CA SER A 176 5.29 29.78 -15.28
C SER A 176 6.43 29.00 -15.92
N ASP A 177 6.32 28.75 -17.23
CA ASP A 177 7.39 28.18 -18.05
C ASP A 177 7.59 29.04 -19.30
N ASP A 178 8.47 28.60 -20.21
CA ASP A 178 8.76 29.32 -21.48
C ASP A 178 7.52 29.56 -22.36
N ARG A 179 6.37 28.93 -22.05
CA ARG A 179 5.09 29.07 -22.76
C ARG A 179 4.09 29.98 -22.04
N GLY A 180 4.45 30.49 -20.86
CA GLY A 180 3.65 31.42 -20.07
C GLY A 180 3.16 30.85 -18.75
N ASN A 181 2.17 31.52 -18.16
CA ASN A 181 1.64 31.16 -16.84
C ASN A 181 0.60 30.04 -16.95
N PHE A 182 0.67 29.09 -16.04
CA PHE A 182 -0.28 27.99 -15.92
C PHE A 182 -0.49 27.63 -14.45
N ASP A 183 -1.63 27.01 -14.14
CA ASP A 183 -1.95 26.59 -12.78
C ASP A 183 -1.83 25.07 -12.64
N TRP A 184 -1.05 24.63 -11.66
CA TRP A 184 -1.04 23.23 -11.22
C TRP A 184 -2.35 22.91 -10.50
N GLY A 185 -3.14 22.01 -11.10
CA GLY A 185 -4.35 21.44 -10.51
C GLY A 185 -4.18 19.97 -10.12
N GLY A 186 -5.10 19.47 -9.28
CA GLY A 186 -5.19 18.05 -8.93
C GLY A 186 -4.15 17.57 -7.91
N CYS A 187 -3.83 16.28 -7.99
CA CYS A 187 -2.89 15.61 -7.10
C CYS A 187 -1.71 15.06 -7.93
N SER A 188 -0.56 15.73 -7.85
CA SER A 188 0.67 15.24 -8.49
C SER A 188 1.28 14.10 -7.67
N ASP A 189 1.83 13.09 -8.36
CA ASP A 189 2.54 11.98 -7.74
C ASP A 189 3.78 12.47 -6.97
N ASN A 190 3.93 12.01 -5.73
CA ASN A 190 5.11 12.28 -4.90
C ASN A 190 6.20 11.23 -5.15
N ILE A 191 6.86 11.35 -6.30
CA ILE A 191 7.89 10.40 -6.75
C ILE A 191 9.05 10.30 -5.77
N ASN A 192 9.43 11.42 -5.14
CA ASN A 192 10.50 11.46 -4.14
C ASN A 192 10.22 10.56 -2.93
N TYR A 193 8.97 10.51 -2.45
CA TYR A 193 8.59 9.60 -1.38
C TYR A 193 8.73 8.14 -1.81
N GLY A 194 8.20 7.79 -2.98
CA GLY A 194 8.28 6.45 -3.55
C GLY A 194 9.72 5.97 -3.72
N ILE A 195 10.59 6.81 -4.30
CA ILE A 195 12.03 6.53 -4.46
C ILE A 195 12.70 6.27 -3.11
N LYS A 196 12.46 7.13 -2.11
CA LYS A 196 13.08 6.98 -0.79
C LYS A 196 12.70 5.66 -0.13
N PHE A 197 11.41 5.30 -0.19
CA PHE A 197 10.94 4.04 0.38
C PHE A 197 11.49 2.84 -0.41
N ALA A 198 11.36 2.85 -1.74
CA ALA A 198 11.84 1.78 -2.60
C ALA A 198 13.34 1.52 -2.39
N LYS A 199 14.15 2.58 -2.34
CA LYS A 199 15.58 2.48 -2.03
C LYS A 199 15.84 1.85 -0.65
N ALA A 200 15.07 2.23 0.37
CA ALA A 200 15.22 1.66 1.70
C ALA A 200 14.81 0.17 1.76
N PHE A 201 13.83 -0.24 0.95
CA PHE A 201 13.25 -1.59 0.97
C PHE A 201 13.96 -2.56 0.02
N VAL A 202 14.15 -2.18 -1.24
CA VAL A 202 14.73 -3.02 -2.31
C VAL A 202 16.24 -3.20 -2.10
N ASP A 203 16.98 -2.13 -1.75
CA ASP A 203 18.42 -2.22 -1.50
C ASP A 203 18.76 -2.95 -0.18
N ALA A 204 17.78 -3.16 0.70
CA ALA A 204 18.01 -3.64 2.07
C ALA A 204 18.82 -4.94 2.11
N ARG A 205 18.54 -5.85 1.18
CA ARG A 205 19.24 -7.14 1.03
C ARG A 205 20.65 -6.93 0.50
N GLU A 206 20.79 -6.19 -0.60
CA GLU A 206 22.08 -6.01 -1.28
C GLU A 206 23.08 -5.25 -0.39
N ARG A 207 22.60 -4.33 0.47
CA ARG A 207 23.44 -3.62 1.45
C ARG A 207 24.00 -4.50 2.57
N MET A 208 23.50 -5.72 2.77
CA MET A 208 24.04 -6.65 3.77
C MET A 208 25.37 -7.27 3.31
N VAL A 209 25.67 -7.23 2.01
CA VAL A 209 26.84 -7.86 1.40
C VAL A 209 27.63 -6.80 0.63
N LYS A 210 28.97 -6.90 0.61
CA LYS A 210 29.86 -5.95 -0.08
C LYS A 210 30.60 -6.60 -1.25
N ASP A 211 29.91 -7.43 -2.03
CA ASP A 211 30.50 -8.08 -3.21
C ASP A 211 30.19 -7.29 -4.51
N ALA A 212 30.91 -7.60 -5.59
CA ALA A 212 30.71 -6.96 -6.89
C ALA A 212 29.28 -7.14 -7.41
N ARG A 213 28.63 -8.26 -7.06
CA ARG A 213 27.24 -8.54 -7.42
C ARG A 213 26.28 -7.58 -6.73
N ALA A 214 26.41 -7.36 -5.43
CA ALA A 214 25.59 -6.42 -4.68
C ALA A 214 25.74 -4.99 -5.23
N LEU A 215 26.96 -4.58 -5.57
CA LEU A 215 27.20 -3.26 -6.19
C LEU A 215 26.50 -3.13 -7.55
N MET A 216 26.57 -4.16 -8.40
CA MET A 216 25.85 -4.19 -9.67
C MET A 216 24.33 -4.13 -9.45
N ASN A 217 23.80 -4.89 -8.49
CA ASN A 217 22.37 -4.90 -8.19
C ASN A 217 21.90 -3.53 -7.67
N LEU A 218 22.67 -2.89 -6.78
CA LEU A 218 22.41 -1.53 -6.30
C LEU A 218 22.42 -0.51 -7.44
N HIS A 219 23.35 -0.64 -8.38
CA HIS A 219 23.38 0.19 -9.58
C HIS A 219 22.14 0.01 -10.44
N ASN A 220 21.74 -1.24 -10.71
CA ASN A 220 20.55 -1.55 -11.50
C ASN A 220 19.26 -1.05 -10.82
N ASN A 221 19.14 -1.20 -9.50
CA ASN A 221 18.02 -0.66 -8.72
C ASN A 221 17.93 0.87 -8.82
N ALA A 222 19.08 1.54 -8.89
CA ALA A 222 19.16 3.00 -8.93
C ALA A 222 18.79 3.59 -10.30
N ALA A 223 18.69 2.78 -11.36
CA ALA A 223 18.37 3.25 -12.70
C ALA A 223 17.05 4.05 -12.76
N VAL A 224 16.09 3.75 -11.88
CA VAL A 224 14.82 4.49 -11.76
C VAL A 224 14.89 5.81 -10.99
N VAL A 225 15.99 6.07 -10.29
CA VAL A 225 16.19 7.30 -9.50
C VAL A 225 16.77 8.43 -10.35
N TRP A 226 17.27 8.12 -11.55
CA TRP A 226 17.97 9.05 -12.44
C TRP A 226 17.13 9.50 -13.65
N GLN A 227 15.81 9.30 -13.63
CA GLN A 227 14.86 9.77 -14.64
C GLN A 227 13.94 10.83 -14.03
#